data_AF-A0A5E3WQ27-F1
#
_entry.id   AF-A0A5E3WQ27-F1
#
_cell.length_a   1.000
_cell.length_b   1.000
_cell.length_c   1.000
_cell.angle_alpha   90.00
_cell.angle_beta   90.00
_cell.angle_gamma   90.00
#
_symmetry.space_group_name_H-M   'P 1'
#
loop_
_entity.id
_entity.type
_entity.pdbx_description
1 polymer ?
#
loop_
_entity_poly.entity_id
_entity_poly.type
_entity_poly.pdbx_seq_one_letter_code
_entity_poly.pdbx_strand_id
1 'polypeptide(L)'
;MSALREHRAMMSRLAAVFNHIQSPLESCSDAVGSICFLQMLLLADNANRPVKGNDDVAKREDARWSQLRVVVRLLPAFFEEVGKLNDDAMSRRDISVLAACSSLRWAAIVSMGKIEGYPHTPRGSGALARRRLQLLLKMLQRVKGLHLLKVAARNYDDLDELFAEPSDPRCELASRNALTLLDGARRCGWPEGWAQPDKRYLPKDTPCMWEWRRLFWKSNPGPKPAASRCLRAIFNQELVNLSVSRGPGLAVLHGARLDAQALGALLDLASIVDLQANCTSENDSVVSVDASAQDLPNTAFRRIGSSGTDAIEDEPGPLVASESASIVDLPVTPVSGGASTGYSPSTAVPVDASAQDLPNTAFRRIGSSGTDVIEDEPDSLVVADGSHGQFRGDQKQGQTNGRAV
;
A
#
# COMPACT_ATOMS: atom_id res chain seq x y z
N MET A 1 11.17 -15.01 -7.74
CA MET A 1 10.90 -13.59 -8.07
C MET A 1 12.15 -12.74 -8.30
N SER A 2 13.26 -12.91 -7.57
CA SER A 2 14.48 -12.13 -7.87
C SER A 2 15.06 -12.42 -9.26
N ALA A 3 15.19 -13.70 -9.60
CA ALA A 3 15.68 -14.16 -10.90
C ALA A 3 14.84 -13.64 -12.08
N LEU A 4 13.54 -13.40 -11.86
CA LEU A 4 12.62 -12.85 -12.86
C LEU A 4 12.95 -11.39 -13.19
N ARG A 5 13.36 -10.59 -12.20
CA ARG A 5 13.77 -9.18 -12.38
C ARG A 5 15.09 -9.04 -13.14
N GLU A 6 15.98 -10.02 -12.96
CA GLU A 6 17.29 -10.06 -13.63
C GLU A 6 17.15 -10.48 -15.10
N HIS A 7 16.08 -11.16 -15.47
CA HIS A 7 15.84 -11.62 -16.85
C HIS A 7 15.20 -10.51 -17.71
N ARG A 8 16.02 -9.65 -18.33
CA ARG A 8 15.58 -8.49 -19.15
C ARG A 8 14.46 -8.81 -20.15
N ALA A 9 14.57 -9.92 -20.89
CA ALA A 9 13.54 -10.29 -21.87
C ALA A 9 12.17 -10.60 -21.22
N MET A 10 12.16 -11.10 -19.98
CA MET A 10 10.93 -11.37 -19.24
C MET A 10 10.31 -10.06 -18.75
N MET A 11 11.13 -9.13 -18.24
CA MET A 11 10.67 -7.78 -17.89
C MET A 11 10.11 -7.01 -19.10
N SER A 12 10.68 -7.20 -20.29
CA SER A 12 10.13 -6.66 -21.54
C SER A 12 8.79 -7.28 -21.94
N ARG A 13 8.59 -8.59 -21.74
CA ARG A 13 7.29 -9.24 -21.97
C ARG A 13 6.24 -8.76 -20.98
N LEU A 14 6.61 -8.59 -19.72
CA LEU A 14 5.74 -8.05 -18.68
C LEU A 14 5.34 -6.60 -18.99
N ALA A 15 6.27 -5.80 -19.50
CA ALA A 15 5.98 -4.47 -20.03
C ALA A 15 4.90 -4.49 -21.11
N ALA A 16 4.91 -5.47 -22.02
CA ALA A 16 3.84 -5.62 -23.01
C ALA A 16 2.48 -5.92 -22.37
N VAL A 17 2.44 -6.75 -21.31
CA VAL A 17 1.20 -7.03 -20.56
C VAL A 17 0.61 -5.76 -19.95
N PHE A 18 1.42 -4.91 -19.32
CA PHE A 18 0.94 -3.64 -18.77
C PHE A 18 0.37 -2.69 -19.84
N ASN A 19 0.85 -2.78 -21.08
CA ASN A 19 0.31 -2.00 -22.20
C ASN A 19 -1.01 -2.56 -22.76
N HIS A 20 -1.30 -3.85 -22.53
CA HIS A 20 -2.46 -4.53 -23.12
C HIS A 20 -3.78 -4.35 -22.34
N ILE A 21 -3.76 -3.67 -21.20
CA ILE A 21 -4.96 -3.42 -20.35
C ILE A 21 -5.98 -2.46 -21.02
N GLN A 22 -5.73 -2.07 -22.27
CA GLN A 22 -6.59 -1.22 -23.09
C GLN A 22 -7.75 -1.97 -23.77
N SER A 23 -7.85 -3.30 -23.62
CA SER A 23 -8.92 -4.08 -24.27
C SER A 23 -10.26 -3.94 -23.54
N PRO A 24 -11.35 -3.48 -24.18
CA PRO A 24 -12.66 -3.27 -23.55
C PRO A 24 -13.34 -4.53 -22.97
N LEU A 25 -12.84 -5.72 -23.32
CA LEU A 25 -13.42 -7.02 -22.94
C LEU A 25 -12.65 -7.73 -21.81
N GLU A 26 -11.44 -7.26 -21.48
CA GLU A 26 -10.55 -7.80 -20.43
C GLU A 26 -10.46 -6.77 -19.29
N SER A 27 -11.59 -6.55 -18.60
CA SER A 27 -12.02 -7.14 -17.33
C SER A 27 -11.20 -6.65 -16.13
N CYS A 28 -11.86 -6.07 -15.13
CA CYS A 28 -11.23 -5.56 -13.91
C CYS A 28 -10.26 -6.57 -13.25
N SER A 29 -10.43 -7.87 -13.50
CA SER A 29 -9.54 -8.94 -13.08
C SER A 29 -8.10 -8.77 -13.59
N ASP A 30 -7.91 -8.33 -14.83
CA ASP A 30 -6.57 -8.19 -15.43
C ASP A 30 -5.82 -6.98 -14.84
N ALA A 31 -6.54 -5.90 -14.58
CA ALA A 31 -6.03 -4.76 -13.81
C ALA A 31 -5.65 -5.19 -12.39
N VAL A 32 -6.54 -5.90 -11.69
CA VAL A 32 -6.28 -6.43 -10.33
C VAL A 32 -5.05 -7.33 -10.34
N GLY A 33 -4.97 -8.30 -11.26
CA GLY A 33 -3.83 -9.21 -11.40
C GLY A 33 -2.52 -8.47 -11.67
N SER A 34 -2.56 -7.45 -12.54
CA SER A 34 -1.39 -6.62 -12.86
C SER A 34 -0.93 -5.75 -11.69
N ILE A 35 -1.86 -5.18 -10.92
CA ILE A 35 -1.56 -4.42 -9.70
C ILE A 35 -0.96 -5.34 -8.64
N CYS A 36 -1.56 -6.50 -8.41
CA CYS A 36 -1.05 -7.51 -7.47
C CYS A 36 0.33 -8.03 -7.88
N PHE A 37 0.55 -8.20 -9.19
CA PHE A 37 1.86 -8.57 -9.72
C PHE A 37 2.91 -7.47 -9.47
N LEU A 38 2.56 -6.20 -9.70
CA LEU A 38 3.43 -5.07 -9.35
C LEU A 38 3.74 -5.06 -7.85
N GLN A 39 2.75 -5.29 -6.99
CA GLN A 39 2.95 -5.44 -5.54
C GLN A 39 3.94 -6.56 -5.22
N MET A 40 3.81 -7.74 -5.84
CA MET A 40 4.75 -8.84 -5.63
C MET A 40 6.17 -8.47 -6.10
N LEU A 41 6.33 -7.73 -7.20
CA LEU A 41 7.64 -7.24 -7.65
C LEU A 41 8.28 -6.29 -6.64
N LEU A 42 7.47 -5.43 -5.99
CA LEU A 42 7.94 -4.51 -4.96
C LEU A 42 8.37 -5.24 -3.70
N LEU A 43 7.61 -6.26 -3.26
CA LEU A 43 7.84 -6.96 -1.99
C LEU A 43 8.80 -8.14 -2.10
N ALA A 44 9.10 -8.63 -3.31
CA ALA A 44 9.99 -9.76 -3.52
C ALA A 44 11.40 -9.44 -3.00
N ASP A 45 11.77 -10.08 -1.90
CA ASP A 45 13.12 -10.02 -1.35
C ASP A 45 13.95 -11.26 -1.77
N ASN A 46 15.27 -11.12 -1.73
CA ASN A 46 16.20 -12.21 -1.97
C ASN A 46 16.43 -12.93 -0.63
N ALA A 47 15.57 -13.90 -0.30
CA ALA A 47 15.62 -14.65 0.95
C ALA A 47 16.99 -15.31 1.22
N ASN A 48 17.75 -15.61 0.18
CA ASN A 48 19.04 -16.30 0.26
C ASN A 48 20.23 -15.38 0.61
N ARG A 49 20.03 -14.06 0.71
CA ARG A 49 21.12 -13.11 1.00
C ARG A 49 20.96 -12.54 2.40
N PRO A 50 21.80 -12.94 3.38
CA PRO A 50 21.76 -12.35 4.70
C PRO A 50 22.03 -10.84 4.59
N VAL A 51 21.26 -10.06 5.34
CA VAL A 51 21.41 -8.60 5.46
C VAL A 51 22.32 -8.35 6.65
N LYS A 52 23.48 -7.69 6.45
CA LYS A 52 24.42 -7.41 7.56
C LYS A 52 24.14 -6.09 8.27
N GLY A 53 23.23 -5.26 7.74
CA GLY A 53 22.82 -3.99 8.34
C GLY A 53 21.88 -3.20 7.44
N ASN A 54 21.46 -2.04 7.93
CA ASN A 54 20.44 -1.23 7.26
C ASN A 54 20.92 -0.60 5.94
N ASP A 55 22.21 -0.27 5.84
CA ASP A 55 22.81 0.20 4.59
C ASP A 55 22.74 -0.86 3.47
N ASP A 56 22.91 -2.15 3.82
CA ASP A 56 22.76 -3.25 2.86
C ASP A 56 21.31 -3.41 2.38
N VAL A 57 20.33 -3.16 3.26
CA VAL A 57 18.90 -3.11 2.89
C VAL A 57 18.67 -2.00 1.88
N ALA A 58 19.14 -0.79 2.19
CA ALA A 58 18.94 0.37 1.34
C ALA A 58 19.59 0.19 -0.05
N LYS A 59 20.82 -0.34 -0.12
CA LYS A 59 21.49 -0.69 -1.39
C LYS A 59 20.72 -1.75 -2.19
N ARG A 60 20.16 -2.74 -1.50
CA ARG A 60 19.34 -3.79 -2.14
C ARG A 60 18.06 -3.22 -2.73
N GLU A 61 17.40 -2.30 -2.01
CA GLU A 61 16.23 -1.60 -2.53
C GLU A 61 16.59 -0.77 -3.77
N ASP A 62 17.69 -0.02 -3.76
CA ASP A 62 18.16 0.73 -4.94
C ASP A 62 18.41 -0.19 -6.15
N ALA A 63 19.10 -1.32 -5.94
CA ALA A 63 19.34 -2.30 -6.99
C ALA A 63 18.03 -2.86 -7.55
N ARG A 64 17.04 -3.17 -6.69
CA ARG A 64 15.70 -3.64 -7.11
C ARG A 64 15.03 -2.60 -8.00
N TRP A 65 15.03 -1.34 -7.59
CA TRP A 65 14.39 -0.26 -8.35
C TRP A 65 15.09 0.06 -9.67
N SER A 66 16.42 -0.12 -9.73
CA SER A 66 17.18 -0.05 -10.98
C SER A 66 16.72 -1.11 -11.99
N GLN A 67 16.53 -2.36 -11.54
CA GLN A 67 16.02 -3.46 -12.38
C GLN A 67 14.59 -3.21 -12.88
N LEU A 68 13.77 -2.48 -12.12
CA LEU A 68 12.39 -2.14 -12.48
C LEU A 68 12.27 -0.92 -13.40
N ARG A 69 13.37 -0.31 -13.88
CA ARG A 69 13.36 0.92 -14.70
C ARG A 69 12.41 0.85 -15.90
N VAL A 70 12.34 -0.30 -16.59
CA VAL A 70 11.46 -0.47 -17.75
C VAL A 70 9.99 -0.41 -17.34
N VAL A 71 9.62 -1.09 -16.25
CA VAL A 71 8.24 -1.09 -15.72
C VAL A 71 7.86 0.32 -15.26
N VAL A 72 8.75 1.01 -14.54
CA VAL A 72 8.49 2.36 -14.01
C VAL A 72 8.12 3.35 -15.13
N ARG A 73 8.69 3.20 -16.33
CA ARG A 73 8.37 4.06 -17.48
C ARG A 73 6.94 3.89 -18.01
N LEU A 74 6.31 2.75 -17.75
CA LEU A 74 4.96 2.42 -18.24
C LEU A 74 3.88 2.75 -17.22
N LEU A 75 4.25 2.93 -15.95
CA LEU A 75 3.32 3.16 -14.86
C LEU A 75 2.36 4.35 -15.06
N PRO A 76 2.76 5.50 -15.65
CA PRO A 76 1.83 6.61 -15.85
C PRO A 76 0.60 6.22 -16.68
N ALA A 77 0.81 5.74 -17.91
CA ALA A 77 -0.28 5.33 -18.81
C ALA A 77 -1.07 4.15 -18.21
N PHE A 78 -0.38 3.20 -17.60
CA PHE A 78 -1.01 2.08 -16.90
C PHE A 78 -1.97 2.56 -15.80
N PHE A 79 -1.55 3.48 -14.93
CA PHE A 79 -2.41 3.96 -13.84
C PHE A 79 -3.57 4.83 -14.33
N GLU A 80 -3.42 5.55 -15.45
CA GLU A 80 -4.53 6.26 -16.09
C GLU A 80 -5.63 5.29 -16.53
N GLU A 81 -5.28 4.17 -17.17
CA GLU A 81 -6.23 3.13 -17.55
C GLU A 81 -6.84 2.42 -16.34
N VAL A 82 -6.03 2.09 -15.33
CA VAL A 82 -6.54 1.55 -14.05
C VAL A 82 -7.53 2.51 -13.38
N GLY A 83 -7.31 3.82 -13.50
CA GLY A 83 -8.24 4.84 -13.01
C GLY A 83 -9.61 4.75 -13.66
N LYS A 84 -9.66 4.63 -14.99
CA LYS A 84 -10.91 4.46 -15.75
C LYS A 84 -11.62 3.17 -15.35
N LEU A 85 -10.87 2.06 -15.30
CA LEU A 85 -11.41 0.75 -14.89
C LEU A 85 -11.92 0.75 -13.45
N ASN A 86 -11.29 1.51 -12.56
CA ASN A 86 -11.76 1.69 -11.20
C ASN A 86 -13.08 2.47 -11.15
N ASP A 87 -13.20 3.56 -11.91
CA ASP A 87 -14.45 4.34 -11.97
C ASP A 87 -15.60 3.47 -12.51
N ASP A 88 -15.34 2.67 -13.54
CA ASP A 88 -16.29 1.70 -14.09
C ASP A 88 -16.65 0.60 -13.08
N ALA A 89 -15.67 0.03 -12.37
CA ALA A 89 -15.89 -0.96 -11.32
C ALA A 89 -16.76 -0.40 -10.19
N MET A 90 -16.44 0.80 -9.70
CA MET A 90 -17.17 1.48 -8.64
C MET A 90 -18.62 1.78 -9.05
N SER A 91 -18.89 2.08 -10.33
CA SER A 91 -20.26 2.25 -10.84
C SER A 91 -21.11 0.98 -10.74
N ARG A 92 -20.45 -0.20 -10.80
CA ARG A 92 -21.04 -1.53 -10.65
C ARG A 92 -20.97 -2.07 -9.22
N ARG A 93 -20.59 -1.22 -8.25
CA ARG A 93 -20.34 -1.59 -6.84
C ARG A 93 -19.26 -2.66 -6.66
N ASP A 94 -18.29 -2.70 -7.56
CA ASP A 94 -17.10 -3.54 -7.42
C ASP A 94 -15.92 -2.70 -6.91
N ILE A 95 -15.38 -3.10 -5.75
CA ILE A 95 -14.24 -2.45 -5.09
C ILE A 95 -12.90 -3.11 -5.43
N SER A 96 -12.88 -4.20 -6.19
CA SER A 96 -11.71 -5.05 -6.40
C SER A 96 -10.47 -4.27 -6.86
N VAL A 97 -10.63 -3.36 -7.83
CA VAL A 97 -9.54 -2.51 -8.37
C VAL A 97 -9.01 -1.56 -7.29
N LEU A 98 -9.90 -0.86 -6.58
CA LEU A 98 -9.51 0.06 -5.51
C LEU A 98 -8.78 -0.66 -4.38
N ALA A 99 -9.27 -1.85 -4.02
CA ALA A 99 -8.68 -2.70 -2.99
C ALA A 99 -7.27 -3.15 -3.38
N ALA A 100 -7.07 -3.58 -4.64
CA ALA A 100 -5.76 -3.89 -5.18
C ALA A 100 -4.82 -2.67 -5.16
N CYS A 101 -5.30 -1.50 -5.58
CA CYS A 101 -4.53 -0.24 -5.50
C CYS A 101 -4.14 0.11 -4.06
N SER A 102 -5.05 -0.06 -3.09
CA SER A 102 -4.77 0.18 -1.68
C SER A 102 -3.72 -0.78 -1.13
N SER A 103 -3.74 -2.05 -1.56
CA SER A 103 -2.70 -3.04 -1.24
C SER A 103 -1.33 -2.66 -1.84
N LEU A 104 -1.31 -2.18 -3.09
CA LEU A 104 -0.09 -1.68 -3.72
C LEU A 104 0.47 -0.45 -2.99
N ARG A 105 -0.37 0.53 -2.64
CA ARG A 105 0.05 1.69 -1.84
C ARG A 105 0.63 1.27 -0.50
N TRP A 106 -0.01 0.32 0.18
CA TRP A 106 0.50 -0.24 1.43
C TRP A 106 1.89 -0.85 1.26
N ALA A 107 2.08 -1.68 0.23
CA ALA A 107 3.37 -2.27 -0.07
C ALA A 107 4.46 -1.22 -0.34
N ALA A 108 4.11 -0.11 -1.01
CA ALA A 108 5.01 1.01 -1.21
C ALA A 108 5.34 1.72 0.10
N ILE A 109 4.35 2.02 0.96
CA ILE A 109 4.54 2.67 2.26
C ILE A 109 5.43 1.82 3.19
N VAL A 110 5.19 0.51 3.25
CA VAL A 110 6.02 -0.42 4.03
C VAL A 110 7.44 -0.47 3.47
N SER A 111 7.60 -0.51 2.14
CA SER A 111 8.92 -0.50 1.50
C SER A 111 9.68 0.80 1.75
N MET A 112 9.00 1.95 1.79
CA MET A 112 9.62 3.22 2.21
C MET A 112 10.20 3.11 3.62
N GLY A 113 9.55 2.36 4.50
CA GLY A 113 10.02 2.17 5.87
C GLY A 113 11.26 1.29 6.04
N LYS A 114 11.59 0.48 5.03
CA LYS A 114 12.82 -0.33 5.02
C LYS A 114 14.06 0.49 4.66
N ILE A 115 13.85 1.65 4.04
CA ILE A 115 14.92 2.55 3.65
C ILE A 115 15.13 3.53 4.81
N GLU A 116 16.10 3.24 5.67
CA GLU A 116 16.36 4.06 6.86
C GLU A 116 16.73 5.52 6.58
N GLY A 117 16.56 6.35 7.62
CA GLY A 117 17.26 7.61 7.79
C GLY A 117 16.45 8.88 7.57
N TYR A 118 15.28 9.04 8.20
CA TYR A 118 14.56 10.33 8.15
C TYR A 118 15.18 11.34 9.14
N PRO A 119 15.61 12.56 8.71
CA PRO A 119 15.64 13.09 7.35
C PRO A 119 16.85 12.58 6.55
N HIS A 120 16.66 12.41 5.24
CA HIS A 120 17.55 11.60 4.43
C HIS A 120 18.57 12.41 3.62
N THR A 121 19.78 11.87 3.48
CA THR A 121 20.79 12.44 2.59
C THR A 121 20.44 12.15 1.11
N PRO A 122 20.39 13.16 0.22
CA PRO A 122 19.98 12.99 -1.19
C PRO A 122 20.82 12.01 -2.03
N ARG A 123 22.01 11.64 -1.56
CA ARG A 123 22.97 10.75 -2.27
C ARG A 123 23.34 9.50 -1.47
N GLY A 124 22.64 9.22 -0.38
CA GLY A 124 22.87 8.02 0.43
C GLY A 124 22.26 6.77 -0.20
N SER A 125 22.65 5.60 0.31
CA SER A 125 21.99 4.33 -0.02
C SER A 125 20.47 4.43 0.16
N GLY A 126 19.71 3.90 -0.78
CA GLY A 126 18.25 3.92 -0.78
C GLY A 126 17.61 5.18 -1.39
N ALA A 127 18.41 6.16 -1.85
CA ALA A 127 17.89 7.39 -2.44
C ALA A 127 17.10 7.12 -3.73
N LEU A 128 17.59 6.21 -4.59
CA LEU A 128 16.89 5.84 -5.83
C LEU A 128 15.56 5.17 -5.50
N ALA A 129 15.57 4.19 -4.62
CA ALA A 129 14.38 3.46 -4.19
C ALA A 129 13.33 4.39 -3.61
N ARG A 130 13.73 5.32 -2.74
CA ARG A 130 12.82 6.33 -2.17
C ARG A 130 12.20 7.20 -3.25
N ARG A 131 13.00 7.77 -4.15
CA ARG A 131 12.50 8.63 -5.24
C ARG A 131 11.50 7.87 -6.11
N ARG A 132 11.74 6.59 -6.37
CA ARG A 132 10.85 5.74 -7.17
C ARG A 132 9.56 5.37 -6.42
N LEU A 133 9.63 5.10 -5.12
CA LEU A 133 8.46 4.88 -4.28
C LEU A 133 7.57 6.14 -4.19
N GLN A 134 8.18 7.30 -3.95
CA GLN A 134 7.48 8.59 -3.96
C GLN A 134 6.84 8.86 -5.33
N LEU A 135 7.57 8.61 -6.42
CA LEU A 135 7.05 8.75 -7.77
C LEU A 135 5.83 7.84 -8.02
N LEU A 136 5.89 6.58 -7.60
CA LEU A 136 4.77 5.63 -7.73
C LEU A 136 3.52 6.14 -6.98
N LEU A 137 3.68 6.62 -5.75
CA LEU A 137 2.57 7.18 -4.97
C LEU A 137 2.00 8.46 -5.62
N LYS A 138 2.86 9.34 -6.14
CA LYS A 138 2.44 10.54 -6.90
C LYS A 138 1.66 10.17 -8.16
N MET A 139 2.10 9.15 -8.91
CA MET A 139 1.39 8.70 -10.12
C MET A 139 -0.03 8.23 -9.78
N LEU A 140 -0.19 7.40 -8.74
CA LEU A 140 -1.51 6.98 -8.25
C LEU A 140 -2.37 8.16 -7.80
N GLN A 141 -1.78 9.12 -7.08
CA GLN A 141 -2.48 10.30 -6.58
C GLN A 141 -2.99 11.23 -7.68
N ARG A 142 -2.27 11.34 -8.81
CA ARG A 142 -2.66 12.16 -9.96
C ARG A 142 -3.90 11.65 -10.68
N VAL A 143 -4.20 10.37 -10.55
CA VAL A 143 -5.38 9.74 -11.18
C VAL A 143 -6.59 9.95 -10.28
N LYS A 144 -7.59 10.69 -10.75
CA LYS A 144 -8.76 11.12 -9.97
C LYS A 144 -9.48 9.96 -9.26
N GLY A 145 -9.73 8.85 -9.95
CA GLY A 145 -10.38 7.65 -9.38
C GLY A 145 -9.54 6.93 -8.31
N LEU A 146 -8.24 7.21 -8.24
CA LEU A 146 -7.28 6.57 -7.34
C LEU A 146 -6.71 7.56 -6.29
N HIS A 147 -7.29 8.74 -6.17
CA HIS A 147 -6.78 9.78 -5.27
C HIS A 147 -6.98 9.39 -3.79
N LEU A 148 -5.98 9.69 -2.95
CA LEU A 148 -6.02 9.45 -1.50
C LEU A 148 -6.88 10.48 -0.76
N LEU A 149 -7.92 10.02 -0.05
CA LEU A 149 -8.81 10.89 0.71
C LEU A 149 -8.09 11.44 1.94
N LYS A 150 -8.29 12.72 2.25
CA LYS A 150 -7.75 13.35 3.45
C LYS A 150 -8.39 12.77 4.71
N VAL A 151 -7.60 12.50 5.74
CA VAL A 151 -8.10 12.08 7.05
C VAL A 151 -8.39 13.28 7.94
N ALA A 152 -7.47 14.24 8.00
CA ALA A 152 -7.68 15.52 8.66
C ALA A 152 -7.80 16.67 7.64
N ALA A 153 -8.41 17.77 8.04
CA ALA A 153 -8.61 18.95 7.20
C ALA A 153 -7.26 19.55 6.71
N ARG A 154 -6.24 19.52 7.57
CA ARG A 154 -4.88 20.02 7.29
C ARG A 154 -3.97 19.06 6.53
N ASN A 155 -4.46 17.87 6.15
CA ASN A 155 -3.64 16.95 5.35
C ASN A 155 -3.31 17.61 4.00
N TYR A 156 -2.14 17.32 3.46
CA TYR A 156 -1.66 17.90 2.20
C TYR A 156 -2.48 17.38 1.01
N ASP A 157 -2.89 18.26 0.11
CA ASP A 157 -3.47 17.85 -1.18
C ASP A 157 -2.39 17.31 -2.11
N ASP A 158 -1.28 18.04 -2.18
CA ASP A 158 -0.13 17.70 -2.99
C ASP A 158 0.84 16.81 -2.21
N LEU A 159 1.19 15.66 -2.79
CA LEU A 159 2.19 14.78 -2.20
C LEU A 159 3.60 15.32 -2.35
N ASP A 160 3.87 16.22 -3.30
CA ASP A 160 5.15 16.91 -3.39
C ASP A 160 5.44 17.72 -2.11
N GLU A 161 4.44 18.44 -1.59
CA GLU A 161 4.53 19.16 -0.30
C GLU A 161 4.70 18.18 0.87
N LEU A 162 3.89 17.12 0.94
CA LEU A 162 4.01 16.11 1.99
C LEU A 162 5.42 15.48 2.05
N PHE A 163 6.04 15.24 0.89
CA PHE A 163 7.39 14.66 0.83
C PHE A 163 8.51 15.68 1.06
N ALA A 164 8.23 16.98 0.98
CA ALA A 164 9.18 18.03 1.30
C ALA A 164 9.28 18.30 2.81
N GLU A 165 8.22 17.97 3.57
CA GLU A 165 8.19 18.14 5.02
C GLU A 165 9.26 17.30 5.74
N PRO A 166 9.82 17.77 6.87
CA PRO A 166 10.75 16.99 7.68
C PRO A 166 10.05 15.91 8.53
N SER A 167 8.72 15.77 8.44
CA SER A 167 7.97 14.74 9.16
C SER A 167 7.89 13.44 8.36
N ASP A 168 7.70 12.31 9.04
CA ASP A 168 7.57 11.01 8.38
C ASP A 168 6.23 10.91 7.61
N PRO A 169 6.23 10.87 6.27
CA PRO A 169 5.01 10.91 5.48
C PRO A 169 4.20 9.61 5.57
N ARG A 170 4.79 8.51 6.08
CA ARG A 170 4.16 7.18 6.07
C ARG A 170 2.88 7.11 6.90
N CYS A 171 2.84 7.82 8.04
CA CYS A 171 1.66 7.84 8.88
C CYS A 171 0.47 8.50 8.17
N GLU A 172 0.70 9.65 7.53
CA GLU A 172 -0.35 10.32 6.75
C GLU A 172 -0.79 9.45 5.57
N LEU A 173 0.16 8.94 4.77
CA LEU A 173 -0.15 8.10 3.61
C LEU A 173 -0.95 6.86 3.99
N ALA A 174 -0.59 6.18 5.08
CA ALA A 174 -1.27 4.96 5.51
C ALA A 174 -2.68 5.22 6.02
N SER A 175 -2.88 6.25 6.83
CA SER A 175 -4.21 6.64 7.31
C SER A 175 -5.12 7.07 6.14
N ARG A 176 -4.60 7.82 5.17
CA ARG A 176 -5.34 8.19 3.95
C ARG A 176 -5.70 6.97 3.10
N ASN A 177 -4.77 6.02 2.95
CA ASN A 177 -5.02 4.77 2.21
C ASN A 177 -6.13 3.93 2.87
N ALA A 178 -6.13 3.84 4.20
CA ALA A 178 -7.19 3.18 4.96
C ALA A 178 -8.55 3.87 4.75
N LEU A 179 -8.60 5.21 4.86
CA LEU A 179 -9.83 5.97 4.63
C LEU A 179 -10.35 5.82 3.20
N THR A 180 -9.49 5.90 2.18
CA THR A 180 -9.88 5.69 0.78
C THR A 180 -10.54 4.33 0.57
N LEU A 181 -9.98 3.26 1.14
CA LEU A 181 -10.57 1.93 1.01
C LEU A 181 -11.89 1.80 1.77
N LEU A 182 -11.99 2.37 2.98
CA LEU A 182 -13.23 2.40 3.77
C LEU A 182 -14.34 3.17 3.04
N ASP A 183 -14.04 4.32 2.43
CA ASP A 183 -15.03 5.05 1.63
C ASP A 183 -15.47 4.26 0.39
N GLY A 184 -14.54 3.57 -0.27
CA GLY A 184 -14.86 2.66 -1.37
C GLY A 184 -15.80 1.55 -0.95
N ALA A 185 -15.52 0.90 0.20
CA ALA A 185 -16.35 -0.18 0.75
C ALA A 185 -17.74 0.33 1.09
N ARG A 186 -17.83 1.49 1.75
CA ARG A 186 -19.08 2.18 2.02
C ARG A 186 -19.90 2.42 0.74
N ARG A 187 -19.28 2.96 -0.32
CA ARG A 187 -19.95 3.25 -1.60
C ARG A 187 -20.42 1.98 -2.31
N CYS A 188 -19.75 0.86 -2.09
CA CYS A 188 -20.12 -0.46 -2.64
C CYS A 188 -21.05 -1.26 -1.71
N GLY A 189 -21.48 -0.70 -0.58
CA GLY A 189 -22.41 -1.36 0.34
C GLY A 189 -21.77 -2.40 1.26
N TRP A 190 -20.49 -2.23 1.59
CA TRP A 190 -19.71 -3.13 2.45
C TRP A 190 -19.75 -4.58 1.96
N PRO A 191 -19.22 -4.87 0.75
CA PRO A 191 -19.19 -6.24 0.22
C PRO A 191 -18.38 -7.16 1.15
N GLU A 192 -18.37 -8.47 0.91
CA GLU A 192 -17.46 -9.37 1.62
C GLU A 192 -16.05 -9.35 1.00
N GLY A 193 -15.02 -9.71 1.78
CA GLY A 193 -13.66 -9.95 1.28
C GLY A 193 -12.80 -8.71 0.96
N TRP A 194 -13.37 -7.50 0.86
CA TRP A 194 -12.60 -6.26 0.60
C TRP A 194 -11.57 -5.93 1.69
N ALA A 195 -11.81 -6.40 2.92
CA ALA A 195 -11.01 -6.08 4.09
C ALA A 195 -9.62 -6.73 4.06
N GLN A 196 -9.37 -7.74 3.23
CA GLN A 196 -8.08 -8.44 3.15
C GLN A 196 -7.49 -8.41 1.73
N PRO A 197 -7.25 -7.21 1.16
CA PRO A 197 -6.79 -7.10 -0.23
C PRO A 197 -5.35 -7.59 -0.44
N ASP A 198 -4.58 -7.64 0.65
CA ASP A 198 -3.15 -7.84 0.71
C ASP A 198 -2.74 -9.26 1.15
N LYS A 199 -3.63 -9.97 1.86
CA LYS A 199 -3.35 -11.27 2.50
C LYS A 199 -2.70 -12.33 1.62
N ARG A 200 -3.03 -12.37 0.32
CA ARG A 200 -2.47 -13.37 -0.62
C ARG A 200 -1.09 -13.00 -1.15
N TYR A 201 -0.70 -11.73 -1.04
CA TYR A 201 0.48 -11.18 -1.71
C TYR A 201 1.53 -10.65 -0.74
N LEU A 202 1.16 -10.42 0.53
CA LEU A 202 2.12 -10.06 1.57
C LEU A 202 3.00 -11.25 1.94
N PRO A 203 4.33 -11.06 2.05
CA PRO A 203 5.19 -12.04 2.68
C PRO A 203 4.70 -12.38 4.09
N LYS A 204 4.98 -13.60 4.54
CA LYS A 204 4.71 -14.02 5.91
C LYS A 204 5.29 -12.99 6.89
N ASP A 205 4.55 -12.73 7.97
CA ASP A 205 4.91 -11.79 9.04
C ASP A 205 4.96 -10.29 8.62
N THR A 206 4.59 -9.96 7.38
CA THR A 206 4.39 -8.56 7.00
C THR A 206 3.08 -8.05 7.58
N PRO A 207 3.10 -6.93 8.34
CA PRO A 207 1.88 -6.34 8.88
C PRO A 207 0.88 -5.98 7.78
N CYS A 208 -0.41 -6.23 8.03
CA CYS A 208 -1.45 -5.84 7.08
C CYS A 208 -1.69 -4.33 7.13
N MET A 209 -2.36 -3.79 6.09
CA MET A 209 -2.58 -2.34 6.01
C MET A 209 -3.36 -1.74 7.18
N TRP A 210 -4.13 -2.55 7.90
CA TRP A 210 -4.95 -2.13 9.04
C TRP A 210 -4.14 -1.95 10.32
N GLU A 211 -2.91 -2.45 10.36
CA GLU A 211 -2.00 -2.28 11.48
C GLU A 211 -1.15 -1.01 11.36
N TRP A 212 -1.47 -0.12 10.41
CA TRP A 212 -0.72 1.10 10.13
C TRP A 212 -0.49 1.97 11.37
N ARG A 213 -1.49 2.05 12.26
CA ARG A 213 -1.39 2.86 13.48
C ARG A 213 -0.30 2.29 14.38
N ARG A 214 -0.27 0.98 14.59
CA ARG A 214 0.77 0.30 15.39
C ARG A 214 2.18 0.55 14.83
N LEU A 215 2.31 0.63 13.50
CA LEU A 215 3.61 0.75 12.84
C LEU A 215 4.14 2.19 12.77
N PHE A 216 3.27 3.17 12.52
CA PHE A 216 3.70 4.53 12.16
C PHE A 216 3.22 5.60 13.13
N TRP A 217 2.21 5.33 13.95
CA TRP A 217 1.69 6.35 14.86
C TRP A 217 2.65 6.55 16.02
N LYS A 218 3.19 7.77 16.10
CA LYS A 218 3.84 8.27 17.31
C LYS A 218 2.80 9.13 18.03
N SER A 219 2.54 8.82 19.30
CA SER A 219 1.64 9.62 20.12
C SER A 219 2.11 11.07 20.15
N ASN A 220 1.40 11.94 19.42
CA ASN A 220 1.64 13.37 19.46
C ASN A 220 0.77 13.98 20.55
N PRO A 221 1.35 14.60 21.59
CA PRO A 221 0.59 15.20 22.69
C PRO A 221 -0.15 16.48 22.28
N GLY A 222 0.04 16.97 21.04
CA GLY A 222 -0.62 18.17 20.54
C GLY A 222 -2.13 17.99 20.28
N PRO A 223 -2.85 19.10 20.08
CA PRO A 223 -4.27 19.06 19.74
C PRO A 223 -4.49 18.28 18.44
N LYS A 224 -5.53 17.43 18.44
CA LYS A 224 -5.90 16.67 17.25
C LYS A 224 -6.44 17.62 16.19
N PRO A 225 -6.04 17.47 14.92
CA PRO A 225 -6.59 18.30 13.85
C PRO A 225 -8.04 17.94 13.57
N ALA A 226 -8.81 18.90 13.04
CA ALA A 226 -10.18 18.66 12.62
C ALA A 226 -10.26 17.54 11.57
N ALA A 227 -11.24 16.66 11.72
CA ALA A 227 -11.49 15.58 10.78
C ALA A 227 -11.93 16.12 9.40
N SER A 228 -11.50 15.44 8.35
CA SER A 228 -11.93 15.78 7.00
C SER A 228 -13.44 15.62 6.83
N ARG A 229 -14.00 16.31 5.84
CA ARG A 229 -15.43 16.18 5.48
C ARG A 229 -15.79 14.73 5.13
N CYS A 230 -14.91 14.02 4.43
CA CYS A 230 -15.15 12.63 4.05
C CYS A 230 -15.23 11.72 5.27
N LEU A 231 -14.26 11.80 6.19
CA LEU A 231 -14.28 10.98 7.40
C LEU A 231 -15.53 11.24 8.25
N ARG A 232 -15.90 12.51 8.45
CA ARG A 232 -17.14 12.87 9.15
C ARG A 232 -18.39 12.32 8.46
N ALA A 233 -18.43 12.34 7.13
CA ALA A 233 -19.54 11.76 6.38
C ALA A 233 -19.68 10.24 6.61
N ILE A 234 -18.58 9.50 6.76
CA ILE A 234 -18.62 8.07 7.11
C ILE A 234 -19.16 7.89 8.53
N PHE A 235 -18.68 8.67 9.50
CA PHE A 235 -19.17 8.60 10.89
C PHE A 235 -20.64 9.01 11.04
N ASN A 236 -21.15 9.89 10.19
CA ASN A 236 -22.56 10.26 10.18
C ASN A 236 -23.48 9.20 9.55
N GLN A 237 -22.94 8.11 8.99
CA GLN A 237 -23.74 7.03 8.45
C GLN A 237 -24.42 6.22 9.57
N GLU A 238 -25.72 5.96 9.41
CA GLU A 238 -26.52 5.21 10.38
C GLU A 238 -25.92 3.85 10.74
N LEU A 239 -25.49 3.05 9.75
CA LEU A 239 -24.86 1.75 10.00
C LEU A 239 -23.60 1.86 10.86
N VAL A 240 -22.78 2.89 10.64
CA VAL A 240 -21.56 3.11 11.43
C VAL A 240 -21.92 3.50 12.86
N ASN A 241 -22.87 4.42 13.04
CA ASN A 241 -23.37 4.83 14.37
C ASN A 241 -23.96 3.64 15.16
N LEU A 242 -24.76 2.81 14.51
CA LEU A 242 -25.30 1.58 15.12
C LEU A 242 -24.18 0.60 15.47
N SER A 243 -23.16 0.46 14.64
CA SER A 243 -22.03 -0.46 14.88
C SER A 243 -21.13 0.03 16.02
N VAL A 244 -20.91 1.34 16.14
CA VAL A 244 -20.17 1.94 17.26
C VAL A 244 -20.89 1.72 18.59
N SER A 245 -22.22 1.87 18.60
CA SER A 245 -23.03 1.72 19.82
C SER A 245 -23.27 0.29 20.25
N ARG A 246 -23.48 -0.64 19.29
CA ARG A 246 -23.81 -2.04 19.58
C ARG A 246 -22.60 -2.96 19.60
N GLY A 247 -21.53 -2.59 18.93
CA GLY A 247 -20.36 -3.44 18.70
C GLY A 247 -20.29 -4.01 17.27
N PRO A 248 -19.10 -4.51 16.87
CA PRO A 248 -18.83 -4.95 15.50
C PRO A 248 -19.68 -6.15 15.09
N GLY A 249 -20.21 -6.14 13.87
CA GLY A 249 -21.03 -7.25 13.33
C GLY A 249 -22.42 -7.44 13.98
N LEU A 250 -22.73 -6.71 15.05
CA LEU A 250 -24.01 -6.80 15.78
C LEU A 250 -25.08 -5.85 15.20
N ALA A 251 -24.66 -4.78 14.52
CA ALA A 251 -25.55 -3.91 13.78
C ALA A 251 -25.75 -4.44 12.35
N VAL A 252 -27.03 -4.54 11.95
CA VAL A 252 -27.44 -4.86 10.59
C VAL A 252 -28.37 -3.75 10.12
N LEU A 253 -28.08 -3.15 8.97
CA LEU A 253 -28.93 -2.14 8.35
C LEU A 253 -29.12 -2.49 6.88
N HIS A 254 -30.37 -2.70 6.46
CA HIS A 254 -30.72 -3.13 5.10
C HIS A 254 -29.93 -4.37 4.61
N GLY A 255 -29.69 -5.34 5.49
CA GLY A 255 -28.91 -6.54 5.19
C GLY A 255 -27.39 -6.36 5.16
N ALA A 256 -26.89 -5.12 5.18
CA ALA A 256 -25.46 -4.84 5.30
C ALA A 256 -25.01 -4.92 6.76
N ARG A 257 -23.76 -5.34 6.96
CA ARG A 257 -23.09 -5.41 8.26
C ARG A 257 -21.72 -4.75 8.17
N LEU A 258 -21.34 -4.01 9.20
CA LEU A 258 -19.99 -3.49 9.31
C LEU A 258 -19.12 -4.56 9.98
N ASP A 259 -18.11 -5.02 9.27
CA ASP A 259 -17.16 -5.99 9.82
C ASP A 259 -16.32 -5.39 10.96
N ALA A 260 -15.76 -6.26 11.81
CA ALA A 260 -14.99 -5.82 12.97
C ALA A 260 -13.72 -5.05 12.60
N GLN A 261 -13.13 -5.37 11.45
CA GLN A 261 -11.90 -4.76 10.99
C GLN A 261 -12.15 -3.34 10.49
N ALA A 262 -13.26 -3.10 9.81
CA ALA A 262 -13.73 -1.81 9.35
C ALA A 262 -14.03 -0.88 10.53
N LEU A 263 -14.74 -1.40 11.54
CA LEU A 263 -15.01 -0.64 12.76
C LEU A 263 -13.69 -0.30 13.49
N GLY A 264 -12.78 -1.28 13.64
CA GLY A 264 -11.46 -1.04 14.22
C GLY A 264 -10.67 0.03 13.48
N ALA A 265 -10.62 -0.05 12.14
CA ALA A 265 -9.94 0.94 11.30
C ALA A 265 -10.57 2.33 11.41
N LEU A 266 -11.90 2.44 11.49
CA LEU A 266 -12.58 3.71 11.71
C LEU A 266 -12.24 4.31 13.07
N LEU A 267 -12.23 3.49 14.13
CA LEU A 267 -11.83 3.94 15.47
C LEU A 267 -10.37 4.39 15.51
N ASP A 268 -9.48 3.71 14.79
CA ASP A 268 -8.08 4.13 14.63
C ASP A 268 -7.97 5.48 13.92
N LEU A 269 -8.75 5.73 12.86
CA LEU A 269 -8.80 7.04 12.20
C LEU A 269 -9.37 8.12 13.12
N ALA A 270 -10.47 7.85 13.84
CA ALA A 270 -11.05 8.79 14.80
C ALA A 270 -10.09 9.11 15.96
N SER A 271 -9.19 8.19 16.30
CA SER A 271 -8.23 8.41 17.37
C SER A 271 -7.20 9.51 17.05
N ILE A 272 -6.96 9.81 15.77
CA ILE A 272 -5.92 10.74 15.31
C ILE A 272 -6.46 12.11 14.86
N VAL A 273 -7.78 12.31 14.88
CA VAL A 273 -8.45 13.57 14.53
C VAL A 273 -9.48 13.97 15.59
N ASP A 274 -9.95 15.20 15.51
CA ASP A 274 -11.12 15.68 16.23
C ASP A 274 -12.34 15.67 15.30
N LEU A 275 -13.31 14.79 15.59
CA LEU A 275 -14.56 14.69 14.82
C LEU A 275 -15.54 15.83 15.10
N GLN A 276 -15.39 16.53 16.24
CA GLN A 276 -16.28 17.61 16.68
C GLN A 276 -15.75 18.99 16.32
N ALA A 277 -14.44 19.11 16.03
CA ALA A 277 -13.87 20.36 15.57
C ALA A 277 -14.51 20.81 14.26
N ASN A 278 -15.02 22.04 14.25
CA ASN A 278 -15.51 22.68 13.05
C ASN A 278 -14.36 22.78 12.03
N CYS A 279 -14.63 22.43 10.78
CA CYS A 279 -13.74 22.86 9.70
C CYS A 279 -13.88 24.37 9.60
N THR A 280 -12.97 25.11 10.21
CA THR A 280 -12.71 26.49 9.82
C THR A 280 -12.29 26.43 8.35
N SER A 281 -13.25 26.67 7.47
CA SER A 281 -13.01 26.77 6.03
C SER A 281 -12.01 27.90 5.84
N GLU A 282 -10.78 27.57 5.42
CA GLU A 282 -9.75 28.56 5.08
C GLU A 282 -10.12 29.43 3.86
N ASN A 283 -11.33 29.26 3.30
CA ASN A 283 -11.80 29.98 2.11
C ASN A 283 -12.62 31.25 2.37
N ASP A 284 -12.82 31.70 3.61
CA ASP A 284 -13.46 33.01 3.85
C ASP A 284 -12.46 34.18 3.92
N SER A 285 -11.17 33.92 3.67
CA SER A 285 -10.16 34.95 3.43
C SER A 285 -10.10 35.34 1.95
N VAL A 286 -11.25 35.42 1.26
CA VAL A 286 -11.34 36.30 0.09
C VAL A 286 -11.32 37.70 0.67
N VAL A 287 -10.12 38.26 0.80
CA VAL A 287 -9.95 39.71 0.91
C VAL A 287 -10.72 40.29 -0.27
N SER A 288 -11.89 40.85 0.03
CA SER A 288 -12.63 41.72 -0.86
C SER A 288 -11.74 42.93 -1.10
N VAL A 289 -10.85 42.82 -2.09
CA VAL A 289 -10.15 43.97 -2.64
C VAL A 289 -11.23 44.80 -3.32
N ASP A 290 -11.60 45.90 -2.67
CA ASP A 290 -12.48 46.92 -3.23
C ASP A 290 -11.99 47.28 -4.64
N ALA A 291 -12.83 47.00 -5.61
CA ALA A 291 -12.64 47.42 -6.99
C ALA A 291 -12.90 48.92 -7.08
N SER A 292 -11.91 49.74 -6.74
CA SER A 292 -11.81 51.11 -7.22
C SER A 292 -10.93 51.13 -8.47
N ALA A 293 -11.59 51.27 -9.62
CA ALA A 293 -10.98 51.46 -10.92
C ALA A 293 -10.15 52.75 -10.96
N GLN A 294 -8.86 52.64 -11.28
CA GLN A 294 -8.12 53.66 -12.02
C GLN A 294 -7.13 53.01 -13.00
N ASP A 295 -7.04 53.68 -14.13
CA ASP A 295 -6.47 53.31 -15.42
C ASP A 295 -4.93 53.26 -15.49
N LEU A 296 -4.45 52.54 -16.53
CA LEU A 296 -3.13 52.60 -17.21
C LEU A 296 -1.92 51.82 -16.59
N PRO A 297 -0.84 51.53 -17.36
CA PRO A 297 -0.79 50.54 -18.44
C PRO A 297 0.41 49.55 -18.30
N ASN A 298 0.35 48.46 -19.07
CA ASN A 298 1.47 47.65 -19.59
C ASN A 298 2.79 47.59 -18.79
N THR A 299 3.12 46.43 -18.23
CA THR A 299 4.48 45.85 -18.32
C THR A 299 4.52 44.37 -17.91
N ALA A 300 5.14 43.57 -18.79
CA ALA A 300 5.86 42.32 -18.52
C ALA A 300 5.13 41.15 -17.83
N PHE A 301 4.53 40.29 -18.66
CA PHE A 301 4.27 38.88 -18.34
C PHE A 301 5.61 38.13 -18.10
N ARG A 302 6.08 38.07 -16.85
CA ARG A 302 7.10 37.10 -16.42
C ARG A 302 6.41 35.76 -16.16
N ARG A 303 6.42 34.91 -17.18
CA ARG A 303 6.11 33.48 -17.11
C ARG A 303 7.18 32.81 -16.22
N ILE A 304 6.89 32.59 -14.93
CA ILE A 304 7.67 31.66 -14.11
C ILE A 304 7.21 30.25 -14.48
N GLY A 305 7.80 29.71 -15.55
CA GLY A 305 7.80 28.28 -15.79
C GLY A 305 8.76 27.65 -14.81
N SER A 306 8.24 26.99 -13.78
CA SER A 306 9.02 26.04 -12.98
C SER A 306 9.22 24.77 -13.81
N SER A 307 10.16 24.85 -14.75
CA SER A 307 10.66 23.72 -15.51
C SER A 307 11.70 23.00 -14.65
N GLY A 308 11.23 22.09 -13.80
CA GLY A 308 12.08 21.08 -13.18
C GLY A 308 12.52 20.07 -14.24
N THR A 309 13.49 20.44 -15.07
CA THR A 309 14.28 19.47 -15.84
C THR A 309 15.18 18.74 -14.86
N ASP A 310 14.65 17.64 -14.32
CA ASP A 310 15.50 16.60 -13.74
C ASP A 310 16.42 16.08 -14.83
N ALA A 311 17.71 16.30 -14.64
CA ALA A 311 18.78 15.78 -15.46
C ALA A 311 18.58 14.29 -15.71
N ILE A 312 18.40 13.95 -16.99
CA ILE A 312 18.62 12.60 -17.52
C ILE A 312 20.16 12.46 -17.58
N GLU A 313 20.81 12.30 -16.44
CA GLU A 313 22.18 11.77 -16.40
C GLU A 313 22.07 10.24 -16.40
N ASP A 314 22.00 9.70 -17.61
CA ASP A 314 22.34 8.32 -17.93
C ASP A 314 22.45 8.24 -19.46
N GLU A 315 23.64 8.58 -19.98
CA GLU A 315 24.00 8.32 -21.37
C GLU A 315 23.73 6.84 -21.71
N PRO A 316 23.02 6.54 -22.80
CA PRO A 316 23.04 5.21 -23.36
C PRO A 316 24.41 4.97 -23.98
N GLY A 317 25.20 4.08 -23.39
CA GLY A 317 26.40 3.53 -24.03
C GLY A 317 26.08 2.95 -25.43
N PRO A 318 27.09 2.89 -26.32
CA PRO A 318 26.89 2.68 -27.75
C PRO A 318 26.14 1.36 -28.04
N LEU A 319 25.11 1.48 -28.88
CA LEU A 319 24.34 0.37 -29.42
C LEU A 319 25.27 -0.49 -30.29
N VAL A 320 25.66 -1.66 -29.80
CA VAL A 320 26.18 -2.73 -30.64
C VAL A 320 25.01 -3.20 -31.52
N ALA A 321 25.19 -3.08 -32.82
CA ALA A 321 24.24 -3.56 -33.82
C ALA A 321 23.91 -5.04 -33.53
N SER A 322 22.66 -5.31 -33.15
CA SER A 322 22.14 -6.67 -33.07
C SER A 322 21.80 -7.12 -34.48
N GLU A 323 22.56 -8.10 -34.95
CA GLU A 323 22.27 -8.84 -36.18
C GLU A 323 20.84 -9.40 -36.14
N SER A 324 20.17 -9.26 -37.27
CA SER A 324 18.82 -9.73 -37.50
C SER A 324 18.78 -11.26 -37.43
N ALA A 325 18.30 -11.80 -36.31
CA ALA A 325 17.94 -13.21 -36.23
C ALA A 325 16.66 -13.44 -37.04
N SER A 326 16.83 -14.09 -38.20
CA SER A 326 15.80 -14.65 -39.05
C SER A 326 14.88 -15.56 -38.23
N ILE A 327 13.59 -15.27 -38.25
CA ILE A 327 12.54 -16.14 -37.73
C ILE A 327 12.42 -17.31 -38.71
N VAL A 328 12.80 -18.50 -38.24
CA VAL A 328 12.59 -19.76 -38.95
C VAL A 328 11.14 -20.17 -38.75
N ASP A 329 10.38 -20.20 -39.85
CA ASP A 329 9.04 -20.78 -39.92
C ASP A 329 9.07 -22.25 -39.51
N LEU A 330 8.27 -22.61 -38.50
CA LEU A 330 7.99 -23.99 -38.16
C LEU A 330 6.69 -24.44 -38.86
N PRO A 331 6.66 -25.62 -39.50
CA PRO A 331 5.48 -26.10 -40.21
C PRO A 331 4.40 -26.58 -39.22
N VAL A 332 3.19 -26.03 -39.38
CA VAL A 332 1.97 -26.51 -38.73
C VAL A 332 1.49 -27.75 -39.49
N THR A 333 1.48 -28.90 -38.82
CA THR A 333 0.84 -30.12 -39.32
C THR A 333 -0.69 -30.05 -39.12
N PRO A 334 -1.50 -30.34 -40.15
CA PRO A 334 -2.96 -30.40 -40.00
C PRO A 334 -3.38 -31.72 -39.37
N VAL A 335 -4.13 -31.66 -38.27
CA VAL A 335 -4.88 -32.80 -37.72
C VAL A 335 -6.28 -32.81 -38.34
N SER A 336 -6.56 -33.83 -39.13
CA SER A 336 -7.87 -34.11 -39.71
C SER A 336 -8.71 -35.00 -38.78
N GLY A 337 -9.95 -34.56 -38.52
CA GLY A 337 -11.16 -35.37 -38.65
C GLY A 337 -11.57 -36.33 -37.52
N GLY A 338 -12.83 -36.19 -37.07
CA GLY A 338 -13.58 -37.30 -36.45
C GLY A 338 -14.87 -36.92 -35.71
N ALA A 339 -16.02 -37.12 -36.37
CA ALA A 339 -17.40 -37.42 -35.90
C ALA A 339 -17.98 -36.62 -34.68
N SER A 340 -19.08 -35.87 -34.76
CA SER A 340 -20.46 -36.12 -35.25
C SER A 340 -21.23 -37.26 -34.56
N THR A 341 -21.88 -36.93 -33.45
CA THR A 341 -23.16 -37.46 -32.93
C THR A 341 -23.68 -36.37 -31.97
N GLY A 342 -24.82 -35.69 -32.13
CA GLY A 342 -26.17 -36.23 -32.34
C GLY A 342 -26.87 -36.36 -30.98
N TYR A 343 -27.40 -35.27 -30.42
CA TYR A 343 -28.30 -35.32 -29.26
C TYR A 343 -29.43 -34.30 -29.36
N SER A 344 -30.66 -34.82 -29.34
CA SER A 344 -31.94 -34.12 -29.37
C SER A 344 -32.30 -33.49 -28.02
N PRO A 345 -33.16 -32.46 -27.98
CA PRO A 345 -33.66 -31.87 -26.74
C PRO A 345 -34.91 -32.63 -26.24
N SER A 346 -35.00 -32.89 -24.94
CA SER A 346 -36.23 -33.35 -24.30
C SER A 346 -36.47 -32.65 -22.97
N THR A 347 -37.55 -31.87 -22.99
CA THR A 347 -38.66 -31.83 -22.03
C THR A 347 -38.38 -31.42 -20.57
N ALA A 348 -38.98 -30.28 -20.23
CA ALA A 348 -39.19 -29.78 -18.87
C ALA A 348 -40.24 -30.59 -18.10
N VAL A 349 -40.02 -30.77 -16.79
CA VAL A 349 -41.07 -30.91 -15.75
C VAL A 349 -40.54 -30.29 -14.45
N PRO A 350 -41.36 -29.53 -13.70
CA PRO A 350 -40.96 -28.85 -12.47
C PRO A 350 -41.09 -29.76 -11.24
N VAL A 351 -40.30 -29.49 -10.20
CA VAL A 351 -40.56 -30.04 -8.85
C VAL A 351 -40.43 -28.91 -7.84
N ASP A 352 -41.53 -28.79 -7.10
CA ASP A 352 -41.81 -27.90 -6.00
C ASP A 352 -41.31 -28.51 -4.68
N ALA A 353 -41.20 -27.64 -3.68
CA ALA A 353 -41.35 -27.90 -2.25
C ALA A 353 -40.19 -28.52 -1.42
N SER A 354 -39.84 -27.71 -0.40
CA SER A 354 -39.76 -28.11 1.02
C SER A 354 -38.38 -28.24 1.68
N ALA A 355 -38.20 -27.32 2.63
CA ALA A 355 -37.25 -27.32 3.71
C ALA A 355 -37.21 -28.63 4.50
N GLN A 356 -36.00 -29.08 4.85
CA GLN A 356 -35.75 -29.81 6.08
C GLN A 356 -34.42 -29.39 6.71
N ASP A 357 -34.50 -29.38 8.03
CA ASP A 357 -33.60 -28.87 9.06
C ASP A 357 -32.44 -29.82 9.40
N LEU A 358 -31.40 -29.23 10.04
CA LEU A 358 -30.34 -29.81 10.91
C LEU A 358 -29.10 -30.50 10.27
N PRO A 359 -27.97 -30.64 11.01
CA PRO A 359 -27.36 -29.74 12.00
C PRO A 359 -25.83 -29.55 11.83
N ASN A 360 -25.32 -28.56 12.59
CA ASN A 360 -23.91 -28.37 12.97
C ASN A 360 -23.20 -29.64 13.42
N THR A 361 -21.97 -29.86 12.93
CA THR A 361 -20.93 -30.59 13.66
C THR A 361 -19.56 -29.93 13.50
N ALA A 362 -18.90 -29.81 14.66
CA ALA A 362 -17.64 -29.15 14.91
C ALA A 362 -16.44 -29.90 14.32
N PHE A 363 -15.46 -29.15 13.81
CA PHE A 363 -14.12 -29.69 13.54
C PHE A 363 -13.24 -29.60 14.79
N ARG A 364 -12.84 -30.79 15.25
CA ARG A 364 -12.10 -31.08 16.47
C ARG A 364 -10.59 -30.89 16.22
N ARG A 365 -9.92 -30.22 17.16
CA ARG A 365 -8.46 -30.22 17.37
C ARG A 365 -7.93 -31.65 17.46
N ILE A 366 -6.82 -31.93 16.80
CA ILE A 366 -5.93 -33.05 17.14
C ILE A 366 -4.73 -32.44 17.89
N GLY A 367 -4.66 -32.72 19.20
CA GLY A 367 -3.47 -32.56 20.01
C GLY A 367 -2.67 -33.85 20.01
N SER A 368 -1.35 -33.74 19.85
CA SER A 368 -0.41 -34.84 19.98
C SER A 368 0.13 -34.84 21.41
N SER A 369 -0.21 -35.88 22.17
CA SER A 369 0.32 -36.19 23.50
C SER A 369 1.10 -37.49 23.39
N GLY A 370 2.33 -37.49 23.88
CA GLY A 370 3.19 -38.66 24.02
C GLY A 370 4.18 -38.40 25.15
N THR A 371 3.75 -38.68 26.37
CA THR A 371 4.57 -38.82 27.57
C THR A 371 5.09 -40.25 27.63
N ASP A 372 6.37 -40.44 27.94
CA ASP A 372 6.81 -41.56 28.76
C ASP A 372 7.84 -41.05 29.78
N VAL A 373 7.60 -41.48 31.02
CA VAL A 373 8.28 -41.19 32.28
C VAL A 373 9.09 -42.43 32.63
N ILE A 374 10.36 -42.30 33.04
CA ILE A 374 10.95 -43.09 34.14
C ILE A 374 11.94 -42.21 34.92
N GLU A 375 11.79 -42.30 36.24
CA GLU A 375 12.43 -41.63 37.37
C GLU A 375 13.91 -42.01 37.56
N ASP A 376 14.73 -41.11 38.13
CA ASP A 376 15.28 -41.26 39.49
C ASP A 376 16.33 -40.18 39.80
N GLU A 377 16.14 -39.51 40.94
CA GLU A 377 17.11 -38.69 41.69
C GLU A 377 18.04 -39.61 42.52
N PRO A 378 19.16 -39.18 43.18
CA PRO A 378 19.22 -37.97 44.01
C PRO A 378 20.58 -37.22 44.14
N ASP A 379 20.45 -36.02 44.75
CA ASP A 379 21.38 -35.30 45.64
C ASP A 379 22.90 -35.34 45.44
N SER A 380 23.52 -34.14 45.36
CA SER A 380 24.47 -33.67 46.40
C SER A 380 25.03 -32.26 46.11
N LEU A 381 24.88 -31.39 47.11
CA LEU A 381 25.61 -30.13 47.35
C LEU A 381 27.14 -30.33 47.36
N VAL A 382 27.91 -29.47 46.68
CA VAL A 382 29.22 -28.97 47.16
C VAL A 382 29.50 -27.56 46.61
N VAL A 383 29.98 -26.73 47.54
CA VAL A 383 30.48 -25.35 47.46
C VAL A 383 31.93 -25.30 46.95
N ALA A 384 32.28 -24.31 46.11
CA ALA A 384 33.57 -23.56 46.07
C ALA A 384 33.51 -22.60 44.86
N ASP A 385 33.55 -21.28 45.02
CA ASP A 385 34.71 -20.42 45.34
C ASP A 385 35.84 -20.50 44.28
N GLY A 386 36.18 -19.35 43.70
CA GLY A 386 37.05 -19.29 42.52
C GLY A 386 37.17 -17.92 41.89
N SER A 387 37.73 -16.98 42.65
CA SER A 387 38.13 -15.63 42.25
C SER A 387 39.21 -15.61 41.14
N HIS A 388 39.11 -14.65 40.20
CA HIS A 388 40.17 -13.68 39.81
C HIS A 388 40.00 -13.13 38.39
N GLY A 389 40.16 -11.80 38.28
CA GLY A 389 40.22 -11.09 37.01
C GLY A 389 40.09 -9.57 37.14
N GLN A 390 40.95 -8.95 37.96
CA GLN A 390 41.15 -7.49 38.00
C GLN A 390 41.54 -6.95 36.62
N PHE A 391 40.85 -5.91 36.16
CA PHE A 391 41.46 -4.92 35.26
C PHE A 391 41.17 -3.52 35.78
N ARG A 392 42.26 -2.86 36.18
CA ARG A 392 42.37 -1.50 36.71
C ARG A 392 42.66 -0.59 35.52
N GLY A 393 41.89 0.47 35.35
CA GLY A 393 42.09 1.48 34.30
C GLY A 393 41.68 2.85 34.81
N ASP A 394 42.65 3.75 34.93
CA ASP A 394 42.67 4.93 35.77
C ASP A 394 41.65 6.05 35.48
N GLN A 395 41.34 6.76 36.57
CA GLN A 395 40.71 8.07 36.63
C GLN A 395 41.52 9.16 35.91
N LYS A 396 40.82 10.08 35.24
CA LYS A 396 41.17 11.50 35.27
C LYS A 396 39.93 12.36 35.50
N GLN A 397 39.81 12.86 36.72
CA GLN A 397 38.96 13.98 37.09
C GLN A 397 39.57 15.28 36.54
N GLY A 398 38.76 16.07 35.83
CA GLY A 398 39.04 17.47 35.53
C GLY A 398 37.93 18.34 36.13
N GLN A 399 38.16 18.84 37.33
CA GLN A 399 37.42 19.94 37.94
C GLN A 399 37.90 21.26 37.30
N THR A 400 36.99 22.10 36.83
CA THR A 400 37.20 23.55 36.76
C THR A 400 36.00 24.27 37.35
N ASN A 401 36.28 24.97 38.45
CA ASN A 401 35.42 25.94 39.10
C ASN A 401 35.60 27.33 38.47
N GLY A 402 34.55 28.14 38.54
CA GLY A 402 34.62 29.60 38.59
C GLY A 402 34.05 30.31 37.35
N ARG A 403 33.37 31.45 37.46
CA ARG A 403 33.03 32.30 38.61
C ARG A 403 32.09 33.38 38.05
N ALA A 404 31.05 33.73 38.81
CA ALA A 404 30.23 34.92 38.56
C ALA A 404 30.98 36.19 38.95
N VAL A 405 30.82 37.23 38.14
CA VAL A 405 30.80 38.66 38.53
C VAL A 405 29.63 39.29 37.79
#